data_AF-A0A6H5INP7-F1
#
_entry.id   AF-A0A6H5INP7-F1
#
_cell.length_a   1.000
_cell.length_b   1.000
_cell.length_c   1.000
_cell.angle_alpha   90.00
_cell.angle_beta   90.00
_cell.angle_gamma   90.00
#
_symmetry.space_group_name_H-M   'P 1'
#
loop_
_entity.id
_entity.type
_entity.pdbx_description
1 polymer ?
#
loop_
_entity_poly.entity_id
_entity_poly.type
_entity_poly.pdbx_seq_one_letter_code
_entity_poly.pdbx_strand_id
1 'polypeptide(L)'
;MDTANWNGSNEAVPHLERLPCQSDRVVLPSASEIFSISLPLSRSVSVGSVRLADQNRSLSAWRWQEIVRDGPEFAVDRRSYPVGYSQLENCERCRCQDGDLDEYLAELCSLRRAKCGPLRCEYPLKVEGHCCPYCGARVRLSRRSLSSTARRLAREILARRWRDRLAWHLRYTWLDDDGTSEILIREKKAAYEGSDIVIALAELVAALREEGVEVLSAESSGAPLSERLLLRALAPVLVWPLLVCVIFVVVCLAFGYPISEIYSTTREIGALIFLSSKTKAGRHVAFARFENIPEPGVQLVEEDKPSVPPRRAAAAVSKPYLPKKRAAARKNISIPGGAGSFFRKSQLDESLSLVSLESSSAVKYDDEDEENREDFDKVLELS
;
A
#
# COMPACT_ATOMS: atom_id res chain seq x y z
N MET A 1 4.19 -15.63 -14.06
CA MET A 1 3.67 -14.71 -13.02
C MET A 1 4.74 -14.04 -12.16
N ASP A 2 6.04 -14.26 -12.38
CA ASP A 2 7.07 -13.53 -11.63
C ASP A 2 7.27 -12.13 -12.20
N THR A 3 7.09 -11.10 -11.37
CA THR A 3 7.28 -9.70 -11.77
C THR A 3 8.75 -9.35 -12.03
N ALA A 4 9.69 -10.18 -11.55
CA ALA A 4 11.12 -9.94 -11.74
C ALA A 4 11.63 -10.33 -13.13
N ASN A 5 10.87 -11.15 -13.88
CA ASN A 5 11.28 -11.64 -15.20
C ASN A 5 10.93 -10.67 -16.34
N TRP A 6 10.26 -9.55 -16.03
CA TRP A 6 9.81 -8.58 -17.03
C TRP A 6 10.56 -7.27 -16.85
N ASN A 7 11.29 -6.88 -17.89
CA ASN A 7 11.99 -5.59 -17.94
C ASN A 7 11.03 -4.48 -18.38
N GLY A 8 11.33 -3.23 -18.04
CA GLY A 8 10.51 -2.05 -18.43
C GLY A 8 9.53 -1.57 -17.36
N SER A 9 9.75 -1.92 -16.08
CA SER A 9 9.00 -1.38 -14.95
C SER A 9 9.92 -0.75 -13.90
N ASN A 10 9.40 0.19 -13.12
CA ASN A 10 10.13 0.85 -12.03
C ASN A 10 9.58 0.46 -10.65
N GLU A 11 10.23 0.93 -9.58
CA GLU A 11 9.90 0.56 -8.20
C GLU A 11 8.53 1.06 -7.75
N ALA A 12 8.04 2.16 -8.33
CA ALA A 12 6.72 2.72 -8.04
C ALA A 12 5.58 1.94 -8.72
N VAL A 13 5.88 1.18 -9.79
CA VAL A 13 4.89 0.36 -10.50
C VAL A 13 4.34 -0.75 -9.58
N PRO A 14 3.01 -0.85 -9.43
CA PRO A 14 2.32 -1.93 -8.72
C PRO A 14 2.65 -3.30 -9.31
N HIS A 15 2.68 -4.35 -8.47
CA HIS A 15 3.16 -5.67 -8.92
C HIS A 15 2.36 -6.23 -10.10
N LEU A 16 1.05 -6.01 -10.12
CA LEU A 16 0.17 -6.41 -11.21
C LEU A 16 0.54 -5.78 -12.56
N GLU A 17 0.95 -4.51 -12.56
CA GLU A 17 1.28 -3.73 -13.76
C GLU A 17 2.73 -3.89 -14.23
N ARG A 18 3.52 -4.68 -13.49
CA ARG A 18 4.82 -5.17 -13.94
C ARG A 18 4.69 -6.40 -14.83
N LEU A 19 3.54 -7.06 -14.80
CA LEU A 19 3.21 -8.10 -15.76
C LEU A 19 2.64 -7.46 -17.03
N PRO A 20 2.66 -8.17 -18.17
CA PRO A 20 2.05 -7.69 -19.39
C PRO A 20 0.59 -7.24 -19.24
N CYS A 21 0.35 -5.99 -19.59
CA CYS A 21 -0.99 -5.39 -19.67
C CYS A 21 -1.62 -5.58 -21.05
N GLN A 22 -2.92 -5.33 -21.14
CA GLN A 22 -3.69 -5.47 -22.39
C GLN A 22 -3.19 -4.58 -23.52
N SER A 23 -2.58 -3.45 -23.22
CA SER A 23 -2.00 -2.53 -24.22
C SER A 23 -0.54 -2.81 -24.52
N ASP A 24 0.12 -3.70 -23.77
CA ASP A 24 1.58 -3.87 -23.84
C ASP A 24 1.98 -4.74 -25.03
N ARG A 25 3.13 -4.40 -25.63
CA ARG A 25 3.80 -5.25 -26.62
C ARG A 25 4.79 -6.13 -25.89
N VAL A 26 4.54 -7.44 -25.93
CA VAL A 26 5.38 -8.45 -25.30
C VAL A 26 6.46 -8.88 -26.27
N VAL A 27 7.71 -8.87 -25.80
CA VAL A 27 8.86 -9.37 -26.54
C VAL A 27 9.37 -10.61 -25.83
N LEU A 28 9.24 -11.73 -26.51
CA LEU A 28 9.79 -13.00 -26.06
C LEU A 28 11.23 -13.14 -26.57
N PRO A 29 12.06 -13.96 -25.91
CA PRO A 29 13.41 -14.26 -26.38
C PRO A 29 13.42 -14.77 -27.83
N SER A 30 14.58 -14.68 -28.46
CA SER A 30 14.74 -15.13 -29.84
C SER A 30 14.44 -16.63 -30.00
N ALA A 31 14.11 -17.08 -31.20
CA ALA A 31 13.88 -18.52 -31.45
C ALA A 31 15.11 -19.41 -31.13
N SER A 32 16.31 -18.83 -31.05
CA SER A 32 17.54 -19.52 -30.64
C SER A 32 17.71 -19.68 -29.13
N GLU A 33 16.93 -18.97 -28.32
CA GLU A 33 17.03 -18.98 -26.86
C GLU A 33 15.94 -19.86 -26.25
N ILE A 34 16.31 -20.64 -25.24
CA ILE A 34 15.38 -21.52 -24.54
C ILE A 34 14.78 -20.76 -23.37
N PHE A 35 13.47 -20.66 -23.35
CA PHE A 35 12.72 -20.10 -22.22
C PHE A 35 11.55 -21.02 -21.86
N SER A 36 11.06 -20.88 -20.64
CA SER A 36 9.84 -21.54 -20.19
C SER A 36 8.97 -20.57 -19.42
N ILE A 37 7.69 -20.50 -19.79
CA ILE A 37 6.72 -19.59 -19.19
C ILE A 37 5.57 -20.39 -18.60
N SER A 38 5.30 -20.16 -17.32
CA SER A 38 4.08 -20.62 -16.66
C SER A 38 2.96 -19.60 -16.85
N LEU A 39 1.87 -20.07 -17.47
CA LEU A 39 0.65 -19.30 -17.70
C LEU A 39 -0.19 -19.15 -16.43
N PRO A 40 -1.08 -18.13 -16.36
CA PRO A 40 -2.03 -18.00 -15.25
C PRO A 40 -2.90 -19.24 -15.09
N LEU A 41 -3.16 -19.61 -13.83
CA LEU A 41 -4.08 -20.69 -13.47
C LEU A 41 -5.47 -20.21 -13.08
N SER A 42 -5.61 -18.91 -12.78
CA SER A 42 -6.87 -18.32 -12.30
C SER A 42 -7.78 -17.81 -13.42
N ARG A 43 -7.23 -17.19 -14.47
CA ARG A 43 -8.01 -16.58 -15.55
C ARG A 43 -7.21 -16.30 -16.81
N SER A 44 -7.91 -16.04 -17.91
CA SER A 44 -7.28 -15.52 -19.12
C SER A 44 -6.82 -14.08 -18.92
N VAL A 45 -5.65 -13.79 -19.50
CA VAL A 45 -5.05 -12.46 -19.55
C VAL A 45 -4.92 -12.05 -21.01
N SER A 46 -4.96 -10.75 -21.28
CA SER A 46 -4.79 -10.25 -22.65
C SER A 46 -3.60 -9.32 -22.75
N VAL A 47 -2.97 -9.29 -23.92
CA VAL A 47 -1.84 -8.43 -24.26
C VAL A 47 -2.10 -7.76 -25.61
N GLY A 48 -1.41 -6.66 -25.94
CA GLY A 48 -1.66 -5.95 -27.21
C GLY A 48 -1.16 -6.77 -28.38
N SER A 49 0.12 -7.13 -28.32
CA SER A 49 0.73 -8.03 -29.29
C SER A 49 1.96 -8.73 -28.72
N VAL A 50 2.37 -9.82 -29.37
CA VAL A 50 3.55 -10.61 -28.99
C VAL A 50 4.49 -10.70 -30.18
N ARG A 51 5.78 -10.47 -30.00
CA ARG A 51 6.83 -10.71 -31.00
C ARG A 51 7.99 -11.48 -30.38
N LEU A 52 8.79 -12.12 -31.22
CA LEU A 52 10.11 -12.63 -30.80
C LEU A 52 11.15 -11.50 -30.93
N ALA A 53 12.22 -11.56 -30.14
CA ALA A 53 13.27 -10.53 -30.13
C ALA A 53 13.95 -10.36 -31.50
N ASP A 54 14.12 -11.45 -32.25
CA ASP A 54 14.70 -11.50 -33.59
C ASP A 54 13.71 -11.12 -34.70
N GLN A 55 12.45 -10.86 -34.36
CA GLN A 55 11.40 -10.50 -35.32
C GLN A 55 10.96 -9.04 -35.15
N ASN A 56 10.90 -8.33 -36.27
CA ASN A 56 10.40 -6.95 -36.33
C ASN A 56 8.88 -6.84 -36.35
N ARG A 57 8.16 -7.95 -36.58
CA ARG A 57 6.70 -7.96 -36.67
C ARG A 57 6.12 -8.80 -35.54
N SER A 58 4.99 -8.33 -35.01
CA SER A 58 4.18 -9.12 -34.08
C SER A 58 3.63 -10.37 -34.76
N LEU A 59 3.55 -11.44 -33.98
CA LEU A 59 2.87 -12.67 -34.37
C LEU A 59 1.39 -12.37 -34.60
N SER A 60 0.77 -13.10 -35.53
CA SER A 60 -0.69 -13.05 -35.68
C SER A 60 -1.35 -13.76 -34.51
N ALA A 61 -2.57 -13.34 -34.15
CA ALA A 61 -3.32 -13.96 -33.03
C ALA A 61 -3.50 -15.48 -33.19
N TRP A 62 -3.73 -15.95 -34.43
CA TRP A 62 -3.87 -17.39 -34.70
C TRP A 62 -2.56 -18.14 -34.49
N ARG A 63 -1.42 -17.56 -34.89
CA ARG A 63 -0.11 -18.18 -34.73
C ARG A 63 0.31 -18.18 -33.28
N TRP A 64 0.01 -17.11 -32.56
CA TRP A 64 0.21 -17.03 -31.12
C TRP A 64 -0.58 -18.10 -30.37
N GLN A 65 -1.86 -18.30 -30.70
CA GLN A 65 -2.68 -19.35 -30.09
C GLN A 65 -2.14 -20.75 -30.35
N GLU A 66 -1.60 -21.01 -31.55
CA GLU A 66 -0.96 -22.28 -31.89
C GLU A 66 0.30 -22.52 -31.05
N ILE A 67 1.16 -21.50 -30.94
CA ILE A 67 2.39 -21.57 -30.12
C ILE A 67 2.06 -21.78 -28.63
N VAL A 68 1.11 -21.02 -28.09
CA VAL A 68 0.72 -21.17 -26.69
C VAL A 68 0.12 -22.55 -26.41
N ARG A 69 -0.66 -23.11 -27.34
CA ARG A 69 -1.33 -24.39 -27.13
C ARG A 69 -0.41 -25.59 -27.30
N ASP A 70 0.44 -25.56 -28.33
CA ASP A 70 1.21 -26.73 -28.78
C ASP A 70 2.72 -26.59 -28.53
N GLY A 71 3.19 -25.40 -28.13
CA GLY A 71 4.61 -25.09 -27.91
C GLY A 71 5.12 -25.64 -26.58
N PRO A 72 6.30 -26.31 -26.55
CA PRO A 72 6.89 -26.86 -25.34
C PRO A 72 7.36 -25.79 -24.34
N GLU A 73 7.54 -24.54 -24.80
CA GLU A 73 7.99 -23.40 -23.98
C GLU A 73 6.90 -22.95 -23.00
N PHE A 74 5.64 -23.21 -23.33
CA PHE A 74 4.49 -22.87 -22.50
C PHE A 74 4.10 -24.10 -21.69
N ALA A 75 4.31 -24.02 -20.37
CA ALA A 75 3.84 -25.05 -19.46
C ALA A 75 2.32 -24.95 -19.31
N VAL A 76 1.59 -25.43 -20.32
CA VAL A 76 0.13 -25.47 -20.33
C VAL A 76 -0.33 -26.66 -19.50
N ASP A 77 -0.51 -26.44 -18.20
CA ASP A 77 -1.29 -27.38 -17.41
C ASP A 77 -2.74 -27.39 -17.93
N ARG A 78 -3.49 -28.48 -17.77
CA ARG A 78 -4.87 -28.59 -18.30
C ARG A 78 -5.84 -27.52 -17.73
N ARG A 79 -5.41 -26.83 -16.67
CA ARG A 79 -6.15 -25.76 -15.97
C ARG A 79 -5.60 -24.36 -16.26
N SER A 80 -4.55 -24.25 -17.06
CA SER A 80 -4.00 -22.93 -17.41
C SER A 80 -4.90 -22.23 -18.41
N TYR A 81 -5.00 -20.92 -18.25
CA TYR A 81 -5.80 -20.08 -19.12
C TYR A 81 -4.94 -19.47 -20.23
N PRO A 82 -5.45 -19.38 -21.46
CA PRO A 82 -4.70 -18.85 -22.58
C PRO A 82 -4.49 -17.33 -22.45
N VAL A 83 -3.41 -16.85 -23.08
CA VAL A 83 -3.14 -15.42 -23.25
C VAL A 83 -3.76 -14.96 -24.57
N GLY A 84 -4.73 -14.05 -24.50
CA GLY A 84 -5.41 -13.49 -25.67
C GLY A 84 -4.74 -12.22 -26.19
N TYR A 85 -5.11 -11.81 -27.41
CA TYR A 85 -4.81 -10.47 -27.91
C TYR A 85 -5.96 -9.54 -27.56
N SER A 86 -5.62 -8.36 -27.04
CA SER A 86 -6.55 -7.27 -26.83
C SER A 86 -6.68 -6.43 -28.11
N GLN A 87 -7.78 -5.70 -28.23
CA GLN A 87 -7.98 -4.71 -29.30
C GLN A 87 -7.59 -3.29 -28.85
N LEU A 88 -6.87 -3.17 -27.71
CA LEU A 88 -6.57 -1.92 -27.01
C LEU A 88 -5.10 -1.49 -27.20
N GLU A 89 -4.52 -1.77 -28.37
CA GLU A 89 -3.18 -1.27 -28.70
C GLU A 89 -3.16 0.27 -28.53
N ASN A 90 -2.13 0.76 -27.83
CA ASN A 90 -1.88 2.18 -27.57
C ASN A 90 -2.98 2.91 -26.76
N CYS A 91 -3.73 2.17 -25.95
CA CYS A 91 -4.71 2.81 -25.08
C CYS A 91 -4.06 3.61 -23.93
N GLU A 92 -4.16 4.93 -24.00
CA GLU A 92 -3.61 5.81 -22.96
C GLU A 92 -4.42 5.82 -21.66
N ARG A 93 -5.71 5.44 -21.72
CA ARG A 93 -6.67 5.50 -20.60
C ARG A 93 -7.23 4.14 -20.21
N CYS A 94 -6.43 3.10 -20.37
CA CYS A 94 -6.86 1.75 -20.06
C CYS A 94 -6.31 1.27 -18.72
N ARG A 95 -7.11 0.40 -18.09
CA ARG A 95 -6.65 -0.43 -16.98
C ARG A 95 -5.72 -1.50 -17.54
N CYS A 96 -4.78 -1.96 -16.71
CA CYS A 96 -3.81 -2.95 -17.15
C CYS A 96 -4.47 -4.28 -17.56
N GLN A 97 -5.49 -4.73 -16.81
CA GLN A 97 -6.32 -5.90 -17.11
C GLN A 97 -7.77 -5.59 -16.72
N ASP A 98 -8.73 -6.11 -17.48
CA ASP A 98 -10.18 -5.90 -17.26
C ASP A 98 -10.83 -7.07 -16.51
N GLY A 99 -12.00 -6.80 -15.93
CA GLY A 99 -12.81 -7.77 -15.20
C GLY A 99 -12.39 -7.94 -13.73
N ASP A 100 -12.89 -8.99 -13.10
CA ASP A 100 -12.53 -9.33 -11.72
C ASP A 100 -11.09 -9.88 -11.66
N LEU A 101 -10.27 -9.23 -10.85
CA LEU A 101 -8.84 -9.51 -10.71
C LEU A 101 -8.48 -10.14 -9.37
N ASP A 102 -9.45 -10.44 -8.51
CA ASP A 102 -9.17 -10.88 -7.15
C ASP A 102 -8.43 -12.22 -7.12
N GLU A 103 -8.88 -13.21 -7.90
CA GLU A 103 -8.20 -14.50 -8.02
C GLU A 103 -6.81 -14.39 -8.66
N TYR A 104 -6.70 -13.53 -9.68
CA TYR A 104 -5.43 -13.27 -10.36
C TYR A 104 -4.40 -12.59 -9.46
N LEU A 105 -4.86 -11.61 -8.68
CA LEU A 105 -4.05 -10.93 -7.69
C LEU A 105 -3.68 -11.87 -6.53
N ALA A 106 -4.57 -12.78 -6.14
CA ALA A 106 -4.28 -13.79 -5.13
C ALA A 106 -3.16 -14.74 -5.60
N GLU A 107 -3.24 -15.22 -6.85
CA GLU A 107 -2.20 -16.03 -7.49
C GLU A 107 -0.85 -15.28 -7.52
N LEU A 108 -0.84 -14.05 -8.05
CA LEU A 108 0.36 -13.20 -8.11
C LEU A 108 0.96 -12.96 -6.72
N CYS A 109 0.12 -12.60 -5.75
CA CYS A 109 0.59 -12.29 -4.40
C CYS A 109 1.01 -13.52 -3.62
N SER A 110 0.55 -14.73 -3.95
CA SER A 110 1.05 -15.96 -3.34
C SER A 110 2.55 -16.15 -3.61
N LEU A 111 3.00 -15.83 -4.81
CA LEU A 111 4.41 -15.88 -5.21
C LEU A 111 5.18 -14.67 -4.67
N ARG A 112 4.59 -13.47 -4.75
CA ARG A 112 5.31 -12.24 -4.43
C ARG A 112 5.48 -11.99 -2.93
N ARG A 113 4.52 -12.40 -2.09
CA ARG A 113 4.58 -12.15 -0.64
C ARG A 113 5.79 -12.78 0.03
N ALA A 114 6.20 -13.97 -0.41
CA ALA A 114 7.42 -14.63 0.07
C ALA A 114 8.70 -13.82 -0.22
N LYS A 115 8.66 -12.93 -1.22
CA LYS A 115 9.76 -12.04 -1.62
C LYS A 115 9.61 -10.61 -1.08
N CYS A 116 8.56 -10.31 -0.31
CA CYS A 116 8.43 -8.99 0.31
C CYS A 116 9.47 -8.84 1.42
N GLY A 117 10.24 -7.75 1.37
CA GLY A 117 11.19 -7.41 2.44
C GLY A 117 10.49 -6.97 3.74
N PRO A 118 11.28 -6.68 4.80
CA PRO A 118 10.74 -6.15 6.04
C PRO A 118 10.03 -4.81 5.82
N LEU A 119 9.06 -4.49 6.67
CA LEU A 119 8.34 -3.22 6.64
C LEU A 119 9.32 -2.07 6.94
N ARG A 120 9.34 -1.05 6.07
CA ARG A 120 10.32 0.06 6.13
C ARG A 120 9.74 1.41 6.55
N CYS A 121 8.42 1.51 6.69
CA CYS A 121 7.72 2.74 7.01
C CYS A 121 6.58 2.47 7.98
N GLU A 122 6.29 3.47 8.81
CA GLU A 122 5.08 3.51 9.61
C GLU A 122 3.88 3.72 8.67
N TYR A 123 2.75 3.06 8.94
CA TYR A 123 1.53 3.22 8.13
C TYR A 123 1.74 3.07 6.60
N PRO A 124 2.15 1.89 6.10
CA PRO A 124 2.31 1.66 4.67
C PRO A 124 1.00 1.86 3.90
N LEU A 125 1.09 2.40 2.70
CA LEU A 125 -0.07 2.58 1.82
C LEU A 125 -0.57 1.24 1.27
N LYS A 126 -1.90 1.14 1.12
CA LYS A 126 -2.55 0.06 0.37
C LYS A 126 -2.79 0.51 -1.06
N VAL A 127 -2.01 -0.05 -1.98
CA VAL A 127 -2.06 0.25 -3.42
C VAL A 127 -2.66 -0.95 -4.15
N GLU A 128 -3.65 -0.70 -5.02
CA GLU A 128 -4.33 -1.76 -5.78
C GLU A 128 -3.34 -2.50 -6.67
N GLY A 129 -3.47 -3.82 -6.80
CA GLY A 129 -2.51 -4.61 -7.58
C GLY A 129 -1.10 -4.70 -6.98
N HIS A 130 -0.85 -4.18 -5.77
CA HIS A 130 0.45 -4.28 -5.09
C HIS A 130 0.40 -5.26 -3.91
N CYS A 131 1.22 -6.31 -3.97
CA CYS A 131 1.22 -7.40 -2.97
C CYS A 131 1.97 -7.13 -1.65
N CYS A 132 2.92 -6.20 -1.64
CA CYS A 132 3.73 -5.89 -0.46
C CYS A 132 3.23 -4.61 0.23
N PRO A 133 3.64 -4.32 1.48
CA PRO A 133 3.47 -2.99 2.04
C PRO A 133 4.13 -1.93 1.16
N TYR A 134 3.38 -0.88 0.79
CA TYR A 134 3.89 0.18 -0.07
C TYR A 134 4.37 1.36 0.77
N CYS A 135 5.67 1.60 0.80
CA CYS A 135 6.26 2.78 1.44
C CYS A 135 6.54 3.84 0.37
N GLY A 136 5.71 4.88 0.34
CA GLY A 136 5.79 5.93 -0.66
C GLY A 136 4.66 6.94 -0.54
N ALA A 137 4.27 7.55 -1.67
CA ALA A 137 3.14 8.46 -1.75
C ALA A 137 2.20 8.11 -2.90
N ARG A 138 0.95 8.58 -2.76
CA ARG A 138 -0.11 8.46 -3.75
C ARG A 138 -0.84 9.79 -3.87
N VAL A 139 -1.06 10.24 -5.10
CA VAL A 139 -2.00 11.32 -5.44
C VAL A 139 -3.13 10.74 -6.26
N ARG A 140 -4.38 10.90 -5.81
CA ARG A 140 -5.58 10.54 -6.58
C ARG A 140 -6.14 11.77 -7.28
N LEU A 141 -6.48 11.60 -8.55
CA LEU A 141 -6.97 12.64 -9.43
C LEU A 141 -8.36 12.28 -9.94
N SER A 142 -9.21 13.30 -10.07
CA SER A 142 -10.54 13.17 -10.64
C SER A 142 -10.47 12.69 -12.09
N ARG A 143 -11.45 11.92 -12.56
CA ARG A 143 -11.55 11.49 -13.96
C ARG A 143 -11.66 12.68 -14.92
N ARG A 144 -12.22 13.81 -14.46
CA ARG A 144 -12.33 15.05 -15.24
C ARG A 144 -10.99 15.72 -15.46
N SER A 145 -9.98 15.37 -14.67
CA SER A 145 -8.65 15.93 -14.82
C SER A 145 -8.00 15.48 -16.12
N LEU A 146 -7.29 16.41 -16.76
CA LEU A 146 -6.56 16.16 -18.00
C LEU A 146 -5.36 15.26 -17.68
N SER A 147 -5.48 13.96 -18.01
CA SER A 147 -4.42 12.97 -17.82
C SER A 147 -3.09 13.37 -18.47
N SER A 148 -3.15 14.10 -19.59
CA SER A 148 -1.98 14.66 -20.27
C SER A 148 -1.29 15.76 -19.45
N THR A 149 -2.05 16.68 -18.87
CA THR A 149 -1.53 17.74 -17.98
C THR A 149 -0.90 17.13 -16.72
N ALA A 150 -1.60 16.22 -16.06
CA ALA A 150 -1.07 15.52 -14.90
C ALA A 150 0.22 14.76 -15.21
N ARG A 151 0.27 14.06 -16.35
CA ARG A 151 1.47 13.37 -16.83
C ARG A 151 2.62 14.34 -17.12
N ARG A 152 2.33 15.48 -17.76
CA ARG A 152 3.32 16.53 -18.07
C ARG A 152 3.95 17.06 -16.78
N LEU A 153 3.13 17.46 -15.81
CA LEU A 153 3.58 17.99 -14.52
C LEU A 153 4.34 16.94 -13.70
N ALA A 154 3.83 15.71 -13.64
CA ALA A 154 4.53 14.62 -12.97
C ALA A 154 5.91 14.37 -13.60
N ARG A 155 6.02 14.42 -14.93
CA ARG A 155 7.30 14.28 -15.62
C ARG A 155 8.24 15.45 -15.34
N GLU A 156 7.73 16.68 -15.40
CA GLU A 156 8.52 17.87 -15.14
C GLU A 156 9.08 17.90 -13.70
N ILE A 157 8.22 17.64 -12.71
CA ILE A 157 8.60 17.70 -11.31
C ILE A 157 9.38 16.43 -10.93
N LEU A 158 8.79 15.25 -11.10
CA LEU A 158 9.39 14.01 -10.58
C LEU A 158 10.51 13.47 -11.48
N ALA A 159 10.36 13.54 -12.81
CA ALA A 159 11.34 12.95 -13.73
C ALA A 159 12.52 13.88 -14.06
N ARG A 160 12.38 15.20 -13.92
CA ARG A 160 13.51 16.14 -14.09
C ARG A 160 14.18 16.49 -12.77
N ARG A 161 13.42 16.95 -11.77
CA ARG A 161 13.99 17.44 -10.49
C ARG A 161 14.38 16.30 -9.54
N TRP A 162 13.61 15.21 -9.54
CA TRP A 162 13.78 14.10 -8.59
C TRP A 162 14.28 12.80 -9.22
N ARG A 163 14.79 12.86 -10.46
CA ARG A 163 15.15 11.73 -11.32
C ARG A 163 15.93 10.62 -10.62
N ASP A 164 16.96 10.99 -9.85
CA ASP A 164 17.90 10.02 -9.28
C ASP A 164 17.44 9.45 -7.94
N ARG A 165 16.40 10.05 -7.34
CA ARG A 165 15.94 9.72 -5.99
C ARG A 165 14.59 9.01 -5.99
N LEU A 166 13.69 9.43 -6.88
CA LEU A 166 12.31 8.96 -6.91
C LEU A 166 11.99 8.25 -8.23
N ALA A 167 11.24 7.17 -8.11
CA ALA A 167 10.49 6.55 -9.18
C ALA A 167 9.03 6.98 -9.06
N TRP A 168 8.35 7.10 -10.18
CA TRP A 168 6.94 7.46 -10.22
C TRP A 168 6.20 6.66 -11.27
N HIS A 169 4.89 6.54 -11.11
CA HIS A 169 4.03 5.81 -12.04
C HIS A 169 2.64 6.43 -12.06
N LEU A 170 2.11 6.71 -13.25
CA LEU A 170 0.73 7.19 -13.45
C LEU A 170 -0.12 6.03 -13.96
N ARG A 171 -1.29 5.82 -13.35
CA ARG A 171 -2.19 4.73 -13.72
C ARG A 171 -3.67 5.07 -13.53
N TYR A 172 -4.53 4.17 -14.00
CA TYR A 172 -5.98 4.18 -13.79
C TYR A 172 -6.39 3.08 -12.82
N THR A 173 -7.24 3.43 -11.85
CA THR A 173 -7.67 2.52 -10.77
C THR A 173 -8.82 1.59 -11.20
N TRP A 174 -9.01 0.50 -10.46
CA TRP A 174 -10.10 -0.46 -10.70
C TRP A 174 -11.31 -0.25 -9.79
N LEU A 175 -11.07 0.18 -8.54
CA LEU A 175 -12.12 0.22 -7.51
C LEU A 175 -13.14 1.35 -7.69
N ASP A 176 -12.79 2.41 -8.39
CA ASP A 176 -13.72 3.50 -8.64
C ASP A 176 -14.41 3.24 -9.99
N ASP A 177 -15.73 3.03 -9.97
CA ASP A 177 -16.59 2.96 -11.16
C ASP A 177 -16.44 4.23 -12.03
N ASP A 178 -15.99 5.33 -11.42
CA ASP A 178 -15.73 6.61 -12.06
C ASP A 178 -14.39 6.67 -12.82
N GLY A 179 -13.49 5.69 -12.68
CA GLY A 179 -12.22 5.63 -13.42
C GLY A 179 -11.24 6.72 -13.04
N THR A 180 -10.92 6.83 -11.74
CA THR A 180 -9.93 7.79 -11.23
C THR A 180 -8.52 7.42 -11.71
N SER A 181 -7.66 8.44 -11.83
CA SER A 181 -6.24 8.22 -12.09
C SER A 181 -5.45 8.48 -10.83
N GLU A 182 -4.36 7.75 -10.64
CA GLU A 182 -3.47 7.98 -9.51
C GLU A 182 -2.01 8.01 -9.92
N ILE A 183 -1.25 8.89 -9.26
CA ILE A 183 0.20 9.00 -9.37
C ILE A 183 0.79 8.37 -8.12
N LEU A 184 1.61 7.35 -8.32
CA LEU A 184 2.35 6.65 -7.29
C LEU A 184 3.80 7.12 -7.30
N ILE A 185 4.36 7.34 -6.12
CA ILE A 185 5.72 7.84 -5.93
C ILE A 185 6.44 6.94 -4.93
N ARG A 186 7.67 6.54 -5.26
CA ARG A 186 8.50 5.70 -4.41
C ARG A 186 9.97 6.09 -4.51
N GLU A 187 10.71 5.98 -3.42
CA GLU A 187 12.17 6.09 -3.46
C GLU A 187 12.80 4.93 -4.22
N LYS A 188 13.81 5.24 -5.05
CA LYS A 188 14.63 4.23 -5.75
C LYS A 188 15.58 3.50 -4.81
N LYS A 189 15.98 4.16 -3.73
CA LYS A 189 16.89 3.59 -2.72
C LYS A 189 16.22 2.43 -1.98
N ALA A 190 17.03 1.46 -1.58
CA ALA A 190 16.56 0.37 -0.73
C ALA A 190 16.21 0.86 0.69
N ALA A 191 16.94 1.82 1.24
CA ALA A 191 16.57 2.44 2.51
C ALA A 191 15.46 3.48 2.26
N TYR A 192 14.34 3.33 2.97
CA TYR A 192 13.26 4.32 2.95
C TYR A 192 13.61 5.44 3.94
N GLU A 193 13.61 6.68 3.47
CA GLU A 193 13.83 7.88 4.28
C GLU A 193 12.54 8.72 4.41
N GLY A 194 11.73 8.77 3.35
CA GLY A 194 10.41 9.41 3.31
C GLY A 194 10.45 10.92 3.11
N SER A 195 11.53 11.60 3.48
CA SER A 195 11.65 13.06 3.40
C SER A 195 11.54 13.60 1.97
N ASP A 196 12.26 13.01 1.01
CA ASP A 196 12.21 13.37 -0.40
C ASP A 196 10.79 13.18 -0.97
N ILE A 197 10.09 12.13 -0.53
CA ILE A 197 8.72 11.83 -0.98
C ILE A 197 7.73 12.89 -0.50
N VAL A 198 7.80 13.30 0.77
CA VAL A 198 6.88 14.31 1.32
C VAL A 198 7.06 15.66 0.63
N ILE A 199 8.30 16.07 0.37
CA ILE A 199 8.60 17.32 -0.33
C ILE A 199 8.09 17.25 -1.78
N ALA A 200 8.45 16.19 -2.51
CA ALA A 200 8.03 16.02 -3.90
C ALA A 200 6.51 15.91 -4.05
N LEU A 201 5.83 15.28 -3.09
CA LEU A 201 4.37 15.19 -3.04
C LEU A 201 3.73 16.57 -2.89
N ALA A 202 4.24 17.40 -1.97
CA ALA A 202 3.74 18.75 -1.76
C ALA A 202 3.94 19.63 -3.01
N GLU A 203 5.13 19.58 -3.62
CA GLU A 203 5.42 20.28 -4.88
C GLU A 203 4.47 19.84 -6.01
N LEU A 204 4.27 18.53 -6.19
CA LEU A 204 3.39 17.99 -7.22
C LEU A 204 1.93 18.41 -6.99
N VAL A 205 1.42 18.31 -5.77
CA VAL A 205 0.03 18.67 -5.46
C VAL A 205 -0.22 20.16 -5.67
N ALA A 206 0.75 21.01 -5.32
CA ALA A 206 0.66 22.45 -5.57
C ALA A 206 0.57 22.74 -7.08
N ALA A 207 1.48 22.18 -7.87
CA ALA A 207 1.50 22.38 -9.32
C ALA A 207 0.26 21.83 -10.03
N LEU A 208 -0.24 20.67 -9.60
CA LEU A 208 -1.48 20.11 -10.15
C LEU A 208 -2.67 21.04 -9.90
N ARG A 209 -2.79 21.60 -8.70
CA ARG A 209 -3.89 22.52 -8.35
C ARG A 209 -3.79 23.85 -9.09
N GLU A 210 -2.58 24.37 -9.27
CA GLU A 210 -2.33 25.60 -10.02
C GLU A 210 -2.78 25.47 -11.49
N GLU A 211 -2.56 24.31 -12.09
CA GLU A 211 -2.97 23.99 -13.46
C GLU A 211 -4.43 23.50 -13.58
N GLY A 212 -5.23 23.66 -12.51
CA GLY A 212 -6.65 23.31 -12.50
C GLY A 212 -6.93 21.80 -12.52
N VAL A 213 -5.95 20.96 -12.20
CA VAL A 213 -6.15 19.52 -12.03
C VAL A 213 -6.80 19.26 -10.67
N GLU A 214 -7.99 18.68 -10.69
CA GLU A 214 -8.74 18.32 -9.48
C GLU A 214 -8.09 17.12 -8.76
N VAL A 215 -7.39 17.41 -7.66
CA VAL A 215 -6.77 16.43 -6.76
C VAL A 215 -7.79 15.98 -5.71
N LEU A 216 -8.17 14.70 -5.74
CA LEU A 216 -9.14 14.10 -4.81
C LEU A 216 -8.51 13.81 -3.44
N SER A 217 -7.34 13.19 -3.43
CA SER A 217 -6.58 12.92 -2.20
C SER A 217 -5.08 12.88 -2.48
N ALA A 218 -4.30 13.20 -1.45
CA ALA A 218 -2.86 13.03 -1.45
C ALA A 218 -2.46 12.38 -0.13
N GLU A 219 -1.80 11.23 -0.21
CA GLU A 219 -1.45 10.40 0.93
C GLU A 219 0.04 10.05 0.85
N SER A 220 0.72 10.05 1.99
CA SER A 220 2.09 9.56 2.13
C SER A 220 2.14 8.50 3.22
N SER A 221 3.09 7.58 3.09
CA SER A 221 3.45 6.67 4.18
C SER A 221 4.08 7.46 5.33
N GLY A 222 4.01 6.90 6.53
CA GLY A 222 4.60 7.50 7.72
C GLY A 222 6.12 7.44 7.77
N ALA A 223 6.65 7.70 8.96
CA ALA A 223 8.08 7.83 9.22
C ALA A 223 8.85 6.53 8.90
N PRO A 224 10.15 6.61 8.58
CA PRO A 224 10.95 5.43 8.31
C PRO A 224 11.10 4.55 9.56
N LEU A 225 10.75 3.26 9.44
CA LEU A 225 11.01 2.25 10.46
C LEU A 225 12.46 1.78 10.33
N SER A 226 13.39 2.60 10.80
CA SER A 226 14.78 2.19 10.91
C SER A 226 14.96 1.37 12.21
N GLU A 227 15.44 0.13 12.12
CA GLU A 227 15.86 -0.67 13.29
C GLU A 227 16.94 0.06 14.13
N ARG A 228 17.65 1.02 13.52
CA ARG A 228 18.63 1.88 14.18
C ARG A 228 18.00 3.02 14.98
N LEU A 229 16.68 3.24 14.92
CA LEU A 229 16.04 4.30 15.71
C LEU A 229 16.06 3.95 17.18
N LEU A 230 15.80 2.69 17.54
CA LEU A 230 15.91 2.23 18.92
C LEU A 230 17.35 2.38 19.43
N LEU A 231 18.34 1.95 18.64
CA LEU A 231 19.74 2.11 19.01
C LEU A 231 20.14 3.59 19.10
N ARG A 232 19.72 4.44 18.17
CA ARG A 232 20.05 5.87 18.14
C ARG A 232 19.31 6.66 19.23
N ALA A 233 18.11 6.24 19.62
CA ALA A 233 17.33 6.83 20.69
C ALA A 233 17.82 6.37 22.07
N LEU A 234 18.19 5.10 22.23
CA LEU A 234 18.70 4.54 23.48
C LEU A 234 20.20 4.83 23.70
N ALA A 235 20.98 5.04 22.63
CA ALA A 235 22.40 5.37 22.74
C ALA A 235 22.65 6.58 23.65
N PRO A 236 22.02 7.77 23.49
CA PRO A 236 22.25 8.86 24.42
C PRO A 236 21.74 8.53 25.83
N VAL A 237 20.63 7.79 25.95
CA VAL A 237 20.06 7.39 27.25
C VAL A 237 20.99 6.44 28.02
N LEU A 238 21.76 5.58 27.34
CA LEU A 238 22.65 4.61 27.98
C LEU A 238 24.10 5.11 28.06
N VAL A 239 24.59 5.79 27.02
CA VAL A 239 25.98 6.24 26.92
C VAL A 239 26.21 7.49 27.77
N TRP A 240 25.26 8.44 27.79
CA TRP A 240 25.42 9.68 28.55
C TRP A 240 25.55 9.45 30.07
N PRO A 241 24.66 8.68 30.75
CA PRO A 241 24.83 8.44 32.18
C PRO A 241 26.10 7.65 32.47
N LEU A 242 26.50 6.72 31.60
CA LEU A 242 27.76 6.00 31.76
C LEU A 242 28.96 6.95 31.67
N LEU A 243 28.95 7.89 30.73
CA LEU A 243 29.96 8.94 30.60
C LEU A 243 30.00 9.82 31.86
N VAL A 244 28.85 10.27 32.35
CA VAL A 244 28.75 11.07 33.58
C VAL A 244 29.29 10.31 34.78
N CYS A 245 28.97 9.01 34.91
CA CYS A 245 29.52 8.16 35.97
C CYS A 245 31.04 8.05 35.88
N VAL A 246 31.60 7.86 34.68
CA VAL A 246 33.06 7.81 34.48
C VAL A 246 33.72 9.14 34.85
N ILE A 247 33.16 10.27 34.41
CA ILE A 247 33.66 11.59 34.75
C ILE A 247 33.62 11.81 36.28
N PHE A 248 32.51 11.44 36.92
CA PHE A 248 32.37 11.54 38.38
C PHE A 248 33.46 10.75 39.12
N VAL A 249 33.70 9.50 38.71
CA VAL A 249 34.77 8.68 39.31
C VAL A 249 36.15 9.32 39.11
N VAL A 250 36.46 9.81 37.90
CA VAL A 250 37.74 10.48 37.62
C VAL A 250 37.93 11.72 38.48
N VAL A 251 36.88 12.52 38.65
CA VAL A 251 36.89 13.72 39.51
C VAL A 251 37.15 13.33 40.95
N CYS A 252 36.43 12.34 41.51
CA CYS A 252 36.67 11.86 42.87
C CYS A 252 38.12 11.37 43.07
N LEU A 253 38.68 10.64 42.10
CA LEU A 253 40.07 10.20 42.15
C LEU A 253 41.05 11.37 42.13
N ALA A 254 40.80 12.40 41.31
CA ALA A 254 41.62 13.60 41.25
C ALA A 254 41.63 14.39 42.57
N PHE A 255 40.53 14.35 43.33
CA PHE A 255 40.43 14.94 44.67
C PHE A 255 40.96 14.03 45.80
N GLY A 256 41.54 12.87 45.48
CA GLY A 256 42.20 11.99 46.44
C GLY A 256 41.29 10.98 47.14
N TYR A 257 40.05 10.81 46.68
CA TYR A 257 39.16 9.78 47.24
C TYR A 257 39.56 8.38 46.74
N PRO A 258 39.79 7.40 47.63
CA PRO A 258 40.12 6.04 47.23
C PRO A 258 38.91 5.34 46.60
N ILE A 259 39.16 4.49 45.58
CA ILE A 259 38.12 3.73 44.86
C ILE A 259 37.19 2.95 45.81
N SER A 260 37.74 2.43 46.91
CA SER A 260 36.99 1.67 47.91
C SER A 260 35.89 2.48 48.58
N GLU A 261 36.14 3.76 48.86
CA GLU A 261 35.20 4.66 49.54
C GLU A 261 34.09 5.11 48.58
N ILE A 262 34.45 5.39 47.32
CA ILE A 262 33.48 5.65 46.25
C ILE A 262 32.55 4.44 46.06
N TYR A 263 33.09 3.22 46.06
CA TYR A 263 32.31 2.00 45.89
C TYR A 263 31.38 1.71 47.09
N SER A 264 31.83 1.93 48.32
CA SER A 264 30.97 1.73 49.50
C SER A 264 29.80 2.71 49.52
N THR A 265 30.05 3.99 49.27
CA THR A 265 29.01 5.03 49.30
C THR A 265 28.01 4.86 48.15
N THR A 266 28.48 4.54 46.94
CA THR A 266 27.59 4.26 45.80
C THR A 266 26.74 3.01 46.01
N ARG A 267 27.29 1.97 46.66
CA ARG A 267 26.54 0.76 47.02
C ARG A 267 25.47 1.05 48.07
N GLU A 268 25.74 1.88 49.06
CA GLU A 268 24.77 2.30 50.08
C GLU A 268 23.63 3.12 49.47
N ILE A 269 23.95 4.09 48.62
CA ILE A 269 22.95 4.90 47.89
C ILE A 269 22.13 4.02 46.94
N GLY A 270 22.77 3.10 46.22
CA GLY A 270 22.10 2.15 45.34
C GLY A 270 21.14 1.23 46.10
N ALA A 271 21.54 0.76 47.29
CA ALA A 271 20.67 -0.01 48.17
C ALA A 271 19.46 0.80 48.61
N LEU A 272 19.62 2.09 48.96
CA LEU A 272 18.50 2.96 49.35
C LEU A 272 17.48 3.15 48.22
N ILE A 273 17.94 3.34 46.98
CA ILE A 273 17.06 3.55 45.82
C ILE A 273 16.32 2.24 45.45
N PHE A 274 17.02 1.10 45.43
CA PHE A 274 16.41 -0.20 45.09
C PHE A 274 15.52 -0.77 46.20
N LEU A 275 15.84 -0.53 47.48
CA LEU A 275 15.00 -0.96 48.62
C LEU A 275 13.76 -0.07 48.78
N SER A 276 13.83 1.23 48.43
CA SER A 276 12.67 2.13 48.39
C SER A 276 11.62 1.72 47.34
N SER A 277 12.05 1.10 46.23
CA SER A 277 11.15 0.59 45.19
C SER A 277 10.29 -0.60 45.67
N LYS A 278 10.78 -1.43 46.60
CA LYS A 278 10.05 -2.60 47.10
C LYS A 278 9.08 -2.31 48.24
N THR A 279 9.04 -1.10 48.80
CA THR A 279 8.15 -0.75 49.92
C THR A 279 6.77 -0.21 49.52
N LYS A 280 6.39 -0.27 48.23
CA LYS A 280 5.01 -0.03 47.78
C LYS A 280 4.17 -1.30 47.57
N ALA A 281 4.63 -2.47 48.00
CA ALA A 281 3.77 -3.62 48.21
C ALA A 281 3.31 -3.62 49.68
N GLY A 282 2.24 -2.87 50.00
CA GLY A 282 1.70 -2.89 51.37
C GLY A 282 1.04 -1.61 51.88
N ARG A 283 0.77 -0.59 51.05
CA ARG A 283 -0.29 0.36 51.43
C ARG A 283 -1.63 -0.31 51.14
N HIS A 284 -2.19 -0.93 52.18
CA HIS A 284 -3.61 -1.26 52.21
C HIS A 284 -4.39 0.02 51.93
N VAL A 285 -4.92 0.15 50.72
CA VAL A 285 -6.00 1.10 50.45
C VAL A 285 -7.19 0.53 51.19
N ALA A 286 -7.46 1.01 52.40
CA ALA A 286 -8.67 0.70 53.13
C ALA A 286 -9.83 1.39 52.40
N PHE A 287 -10.47 0.66 51.48
CA PHE A 287 -11.79 1.07 51.01
C PHE A 287 -12.75 0.92 52.18
N ALA A 288 -13.34 2.02 52.63
CA ALA A 288 -14.48 1.95 53.53
C ALA A 288 -15.59 1.17 52.81
N ARG A 289 -15.84 -0.06 53.25
CA ARG A 289 -16.99 -0.83 52.80
C ARG A 289 -18.20 -0.20 53.49
N PHE A 290 -18.98 0.57 52.75
CA PHE A 290 -20.28 1.03 53.22
C PHE A 290 -21.18 -0.19 53.33
N GLU A 291 -21.38 -0.69 54.54
CA GLU A 291 -22.49 -1.59 54.83
C GLU A 291 -23.76 -0.75 54.74
N ASN A 292 -24.63 -1.05 53.76
CA ASN A 292 -25.97 -0.50 53.71
C ASN A 292 -26.71 -0.96 54.96
N ILE A 293 -26.78 -0.11 55.99
CA ILE A 293 -27.74 -0.26 57.07
C ILE A 293 -29.10 0.11 56.46
N PRO A 294 -30.07 -0.81 56.41
CA PRO A 294 -31.40 -0.47 55.92
C PRO A 294 -32.06 0.49 56.92
N GLU A 295 -32.08 1.78 56.59
CA GLU A 295 -32.93 2.74 57.31
C GLU A 295 -34.40 2.41 57.00
N PRO A 296 -35.28 2.31 58.01
CA PRO A 296 -36.70 2.09 57.79
C PRO A 296 -37.31 3.36 57.18
N GLY A 297 -37.43 3.39 55.85
CA GLY A 297 -38.11 4.49 55.15
C GLY A 297 -37.70 4.72 53.70
N VAL A 298 -36.61 4.12 53.21
CA VAL A 298 -36.18 4.33 51.81
C VAL A 298 -36.71 3.21 50.92
N GLN A 299 -37.77 3.48 50.16
CA GLN A 299 -38.23 2.62 49.06
C GLN A 299 -37.36 2.89 47.82
N LEU A 300 -36.57 1.90 47.41
CA LEU A 300 -35.91 1.90 46.11
C LEU A 300 -36.97 1.64 45.03
N VAL A 301 -36.99 2.47 43.99
CA VAL A 301 -37.91 2.36 42.86
C VAL A 301 -37.71 1.01 42.17
N GLU A 302 -38.79 0.24 42.07
CA GLU A 302 -38.84 -1.08 41.45
C GLU A 302 -38.77 -0.90 39.93
N GLU A 303 -37.66 -1.33 39.33
CA GLU A 303 -37.45 -1.25 37.89
C GLU A 303 -38.11 -2.46 37.20
N ASP A 304 -39.04 -2.15 36.30
CA ASP A 304 -39.90 -3.10 35.59
C ASP A 304 -39.06 -3.98 34.63
N LYS A 305 -38.99 -5.29 34.90
CA LYS A 305 -38.24 -6.25 34.06
C LYS A 305 -39.12 -6.79 32.93
N PRO A 306 -38.72 -6.69 31.65
CA PRO A 306 -39.37 -7.45 30.59
C PRO A 306 -39.05 -8.95 30.71
N SER A 307 -40.10 -9.76 30.58
CA SER A 307 -40.08 -11.21 30.68
C SER A 307 -39.38 -11.87 29.49
N VAL A 308 -38.44 -12.78 29.78
CA VAL A 308 -37.83 -13.71 28.81
C VAL A 308 -38.35 -15.12 29.10
N PRO A 309 -38.86 -15.88 28.10
CA PRO A 309 -39.41 -17.22 28.34
C PRO A 309 -38.31 -18.29 28.52
N PRO A 310 -38.63 -19.42 29.20
CA PRO A 310 -37.63 -20.31 29.76
C PRO A 310 -37.05 -21.31 28.75
N ARG A 311 -35.72 -21.45 28.80
CA ARG A 311 -34.92 -22.45 28.09
C ARG A 311 -34.95 -23.76 28.88
N ARG A 312 -35.56 -24.81 28.32
CA ARG A 312 -35.59 -26.17 28.92
C ARG A 312 -34.20 -26.81 28.91
N ALA A 313 -33.93 -27.51 30.01
CA ALA A 313 -32.69 -28.20 30.34
C ALA A 313 -32.32 -29.32 29.35
N ALA A 314 -31.01 -29.46 29.13
CA ALA A 314 -30.41 -30.58 28.42
C ALA A 314 -30.34 -31.81 29.35
N ALA A 315 -30.90 -32.92 28.90
CA ALA A 315 -30.62 -34.26 29.41
C ALA A 315 -30.05 -35.11 28.27
N ALA A 316 -28.96 -35.82 28.58
CA ALA A 316 -28.19 -36.65 27.67
C ALA A 316 -28.93 -37.94 27.30
N VAL A 317 -28.95 -38.32 26.01
CA VAL A 317 -29.10 -39.73 25.54
C VAL A 317 -28.39 -39.91 24.18
N SER A 318 -27.82 -41.10 24.03
CA SER A 318 -26.95 -41.70 23.00
C SER A 318 -27.40 -41.72 21.51
N LYS A 319 -26.37 -41.69 20.61
CA LYS A 319 -26.10 -42.33 19.27
C LYS A 319 -27.25 -43.07 18.51
N PRO A 320 -27.24 -43.34 17.16
CA PRO A 320 -26.11 -43.35 16.18
C PRO A 320 -26.41 -42.88 14.70
N TYR A 321 -25.31 -42.79 13.92
CA TYR A 321 -25.03 -43.01 12.47
C TYR A 321 -26.11 -43.06 11.31
N LEU A 322 -25.82 -42.26 10.25
CA LEU A 322 -25.97 -42.45 8.76
C LEU A 322 -27.38 -42.51 8.08
N PRO A 323 -27.51 -42.40 6.72
CA PRO A 323 -27.22 -41.25 5.83
C PRO A 323 -28.30 -41.01 4.72
N LYS A 324 -27.99 -40.08 3.78
CA LYS A 324 -28.41 -39.98 2.36
C LYS A 324 -29.68 -39.20 1.94
N LYS A 325 -29.42 -38.28 0.99
CA LYS A 325 -30.04 -38.06 -0.35
C LYS A 325 -31.22 -37.08 -0.56
N ARG A 326 -30.90 -36.11 -1.43
CA ARG A 326 -31.55 -35.70 -2.71
C ARG A 326 -32.75 -34.73 -2.74
N ALA A 327 -32.76 -34.03 -3.90
CA ALA A 327 -33.80 -33.27 -4.59
C ALA A 327 -34.04 -31.83 -4.09
N ALA A 328 -33.68 -30.78 -4.83
CA ALA A 328 -34.20 -30.28 -6.12
C ALA A 328 -35.59 -29.63 -6.01
N ALA A 329 -35.66 -28.31 -6.23
CA ALA A 329 -36.78 -27.66 -6.93
C ALA A 329 -36.48 -26.19 -7.24
N ARG A 330 -36.73 -25.84 -8.50
CA ARG A 330 -36.85 -24.50 -9.09
C ARG A 330 -37.87 -23.62 -8.35
N LYS A 331 -37.68 -22.29 -8.40
CA LYS A 331 -38.77 -21.37 -8.75
C LYS A 331 -38.24 -20.03 -9.26
N ASN A 332 -38.63 -19.72 -10.50
CA ASN A 332 -38.58 -18.40 -11.11
C ASN A 332 -39.54 -17.46 -10.39
N ILE A 333 -39.13 -16.23 -10.12
CA ILE A 333 -40.04 -15.08 -10.00
C ILE A 333 -39.38 -13.89 -10.70
N SER A 334 -40.13 -13.34 -11.65
CA SER A 334 -39.85 -12.18 -12.50
C SER A 334 -40.61 -10.95 -12.00
N ILE A 335 -39.94 -9.77 -12.00
CA ILE A 335 -40.44 -8.39 -12.31
C ILE A 335 -41.51 -7.81 -11.33
N PRO A 336 -41.45 -6.54 -10.86
CA PRO A 336 -41.35 -5.28 -11.65
C PRO A 336 -40.31 -4.27 -11.10
N GLY A 337 -39.83 -3.25 -11.83
CA GLY A 337 -40.52 -2.30 -12.70
C GLY A 337 -40.82 -1.02 -11.90
N GLY A 338 -40.22 0.12 -12.25
CA GLY A 338 -40.55 1.40 -11.61
C GLY A 338 -39.50 2.50 -11.77
N ALA A 339 -39.77 3.40 -12.71
CA ALA A 339 -39.09 4.67 -12.90
C ALA A 339 -39.37 5.67 -11.77
N GLY A 340 -38.47 6.65 -11.57
CA GLY A 340 -38.75 7.82 -10.73
C GLY A 340 -37.54 8.70 -10.48
N SER A 341 -37.34 9.70 -11.34
CA SER A 341 -36.48 10.86 -11.08
C SER A 341 -37.02 11.66 -9.89
N PHE A 342 -36.17 12.23 -9.03
CA PHE A 342 -36.46 13.53 -8.41
C PHE A 342 -35.20 14.25 -7.92
N PHE A 343 -35.11 15.52 -8.34
CA PHE A 343 -34.15 16.55 -7.97
C PHE A 343 -34.06 16.79 -6.46
N ARG A 344 -32.86 17.15 -5.97
CA ARG A 344 -32.71 18.33 -5.09
C ARG A 344 -31.29 18.89 -5.11
N LYS A 345 -31.19 20.10 -5.67
CA LYS A 345 -30.14 21.09 -5.41
C LYS A 345 -30.26 21.59 -3.97
N SER A 346 -29.13 21.86 -3.33
CA SER A 346 -29.00 22.96 -2.37
C SER A 346 -27.58 23.53 -2.46
N GLN A 347 -27.52 24.75 -2.99
CA GLN A 347 -26.42 25.71 -2.86
C GLN A 347 -26.45 26.38 -1.48
N LEU A 348 -25.31 27.01 -1.16
CA LEU A 348 -25.05 28.28 -0.45
C LEU A 348 -23.90 28.07 0.56
N ASP A 349 -22.66 28.49 0.26
CA ASP A 349 -22.09 29.84 0.12
C ASP A 349 -21.77 30.51 1.47
N GLU A 350 -20.48 30.83 1.66
CA GLU A 350 -19.90 32.09 2.17
C GLU A 350 -18.36 31.91 2.19
N SER A 351 -17.57 32.57 1.31
CA SER A 351 -17.05 33.97 1.36
C SER A 351 -16.10 34.20 2.56
N LEU A 352 -14.91 34.82 2.54
CA LEU A 352 -14.09 35.68 1.68
C LEU A 352 -12.63 35.54 2.23
N SER A 353 -11.54 35.73 1.48
CA SER A 353 -10.99 37.06 1.19
C SER A 353 -9.68 36.96 0.40
N LEU A 354 -9.51 37.96 -0.47
CA LEU A 354 -8.42 38.22 -1.39
C LEU A 354 -7.18 38.81 -0.70
N VAL A 355 -5.99 38.39 -1.14
CA VAL A 355 -4.80 39.25 -1.17
C VAL A 355 -4.13 39.03 -2.52
N SER A 356 -4.27 40.02 -3.41
CA SER A 356 -3.50 40.15 -4.65
C SER A 356 -2.07 40.55 -4.32
N LEU A 357 -1.10 39.86 -4.91
CA LEU A 357 0.21 40.44 -5.22
C LEU A 357 0.59 40.04 -6.64
N GLU A 358 0.54 41.04 -7.52
CA GLU A 358 1.13 41.01 -8.86
C GLU A 358 2.65 40.93 -8.75
N SER A 359 3.27 40.08 -9.55
CA SER A 359 4.69 40.14 -9.87
C SER A 359 4.94 39.38 -11.16
N SER A 360 4.85 40.09 -12.28
CA SER A 360 5.31 39.61 -13.59
C SER A 360 6.83 39.50 -13.59
N SER A 361 7.37 38.36 -14.00
CA SER A 361 8.66 38.33 -14.69
C SER A 361 8.61 37.26 -15.76
N ALA A 362 8.70 37.71 -17.00
CA ALA A 362 8.80 36.89 -18.19
C ALA A 362 10.17 36.21 -18.18
N VAL A 363 10.18 34.88 -18.10
CA VAL A 363 11.38 34.08 -18.37
C VAL A 363 11.22 33.44 -19.74
N LYS A 364 12.06 33.90 -20.64
CA LYS A 364 12.28 33.34 -21.98
C LYS A 364 13.14 32.08 -21.78
N TYR A 365 12.62 30.91 -22.11
CA TYR A 365 13.43 29.68 -22.18
C TYR A 365 13.55 29.27 -23.63
N ASP A 366 14.80 29.16 -24.06
CA ASP A 366 15.23 28.71 -25.38
C ASP A 366 14.92 27.23 -25.56
N ASP A 367 14.26 26.91 -26.68
CA ASP A 367 13.99 25.57 -27.18
C ASP A 367 15.28 24.99 -27.79
N GLU A 368 16.05 24.25 -27.01
CA GLU A 368 16.99 23.24 -27.53
C GLU A 368 16.96 22.03 -26.57
N ASP A 369 16.22 20.99 -26.93
CA ASP A 369 16.43 19.61 -26.47
C ASP A 369 15.57 18.65 -27.33
N GLU A 370 16.03 18.46 -28.55
CA GLU A 370 15.59 17.42 -29.48
C GLU A 370 16.41 16.13 -29.24
N GLU A 371 16.23 15.42 -28.12
CA GLU A 371 16.66 14.02 -28.02
C GLU A 371 16.06 13.28 -26.80
N ASN A 372 14.83 12.79 -26.97
CA ASN A 372 14.34 11.50 -26.45
C ASN A 372 12.84 11.41 -26.70
N ARG A 373 12.52 11.13 -27.96
CA ARG A 373 11.22 10.57 -28.33
C ARG A 373 11.23 9.09 -27.90
N GLU A 374 11.12 8.86 -26.60
CA GLU A 374 10.69 7.56 -26.07
C GLU A 374 9.23 7.39 -26.52
N ASP A 375 9.09 6.80 -27.70
CA ASP A 375 7.82 6.54 -28.34
C ASP A 375 7.02 5.53 -27.51
N PHE A 376 5.72 5.78 -27.45
CA PHE A 376 4.78 5.40 -26.40
C PHE A 376 4.34 3.91 -26.39
N ASP A 377 5.18 3.01 -26.90
CA ASP A 377 4.95 1.57 -26.78
C ASP A 377 5.68 1.07 -25.54
N LYS A 378 4.95 0.75 -24.46
CA LYS A 378 5.55 0.01 -23.34
C LYS A 378 5.90 -1.40 -23.83
N VAL A 379 7.15 -1.55 -24.26
CA VAL A 379 7.73 -2.83 -24.65
C VAL A 379 8.18 -3.53 -23.38
N LEU A 380 7.53 -4.65 -23.06
CA LEU A 380 7.97 -5.52 -21.97
C LEU A 380 8.79 -6.65 -22.57
N GLU A 381 10.06 -6.69 -22.20
CA GLU A 381 11.00 -7.73 -22.60
C GLU A 381 11.13 -8.75 -21.48
N LEU A 382 11.07 -10.03 -21.84
CA LEU A 382 11.36 -11.11 -20.90
C LEU A 382 12.88 -11.21 -20.70
N SER A 383 13.33 -11.12 -19.45
CA SER A 383 14.75 -11.11 -19.06
C SER A 383 15.40 -12.48 -19.04
#